data_AF-A0A0D0A472-F1
#
_entry.id   AF-A0A0D0A472-F1
#
_cell.length_a   1.000
_cell.length_b   1.000
_cell.length_c   1.000
_cell.angle_alpha   90.00
_cell.angle_beta   90.00
_cell.angle_gamma   90.00
#
_symmetry.space_group_name_H-M   'P 1'
#
loop_
_entity.id
_entity.type
_entity.pdbx_description
1 polymer ?
#
loop_
_entity_poly.entity_id
_entity_poly.type
_entity_poly.pdbx_seq_one_letter_code
_entity_poly.pdbx_strand_id
1 'polypeptide(L)'
;PAKMCIITLDQRYTRKLPSEFSSLMVKFSSKNPQDRLALISAGINNRALDYQNPPFLQDAGITVSTYPISVTGHVLPTPRIHY
;
A
#
# COMPACT_ATOMS: atom_id res chain seq x y z
N PRO A 1 27.51 25.22 -10.18
CA PRO A 1 26.48 25.71 -11.14
C PRO A 1 25.29 24.74 -11.16
N ALA A 2 24.06 25.22 -11.40
CA ALA A 2 22.86 24.36 -11.41
C ALA A 2 22.95 23.18 -12.41
N LYS A 3 23.69 23.37 -13.52
CA LYS A 3 23.97 22.32 -14.52
C LYS A 3 24.73 21.10 -13.97
N MET A 4 25.41 21.24 -12.84
CA MET A 4 26.18 20.17 -12.18
C MET A 4 25.43 19.54 -11.00
N CYS A 5 24.20 19.97 -10.72
CA CYS A 5 23.41 19.48 -9.59
C CYS A 5 22.40 18.42 -10.04
N ILE A 6 22.21 17.38 -9.22
CA ILE A 6 21.18 16.35 -9.37
C ILE A 6 20.23 16.42 -8.19
N ILE A 7 18.96 16.09 -8.42
CA ILE A 7 17.99 15.95 -7.33
C ILE A 7 18.35 14.68 -6.55
N THR A 8 18.46 14.80 -5.23
CA THR A 8 18.69 13.63 -4.37
C THR A 8 17.52 12.66 -4.52
N LEU A 9 17.83 11.37 -4.53
CA LEU A 9 16.82 10.32 -4.61
C LEU A 9 15.90 10.34 -3.38
N ASP A 10 14.75 9.68 -3.50
CA ASP A 10 13.78 9.44 -2.44
C ASP A 10 13.16 10.70 -1.80
N GLN A 11 13.20 11.83 -2.52
CA GLN A 11 12.47 13.03 -2.12
C GLN A 11 10.99 12.93 -2.51
N ARG A 12 10.11 12.96 -1.50
CA ARG A 12 8.66 13.00 -1.72
C ARG A 12 8.22 14.33 -2.33
N TYR A 13 7.46 14.26 -3.42
CA TYR A 13 6.78 15.43 -3.99
C TYR A 13 5.59 15.84 -3.11
N THR A 14 5.59 17.07 -2.61
CA THR A 14 4.60 17.56 -1.62
C THR A 14 3.55 18.51 -2.19
N ARG A 15 3.78 19.06 -3.39
CA ARG A 15 2.82 19.96 -4.04
C ARG A 15 1.68 19.16 -4.67
N LYS A 16 0.60 19.85 -5.03
CA LYS A 16 -0.50 19.25 -5.80
C LYS A 16 0.06 18.71 -7.10
N LEU A 17 -0.23 17.45 -7.39
CA LEU A 17 0.16 16.82 -8.65
C LEU A 17 -0.55 17.56 -9.80
N PRO A 18 0.17 17.94 -10.88
CA PRO A 18 -0.44 18.54 -12.04
C PRO A 18 -1.57 17.68 -12.62
N SER A 19 -2.55 18.32 -13.25
CA SER A 19 -3.73 17.65 -13.79
C SER A 19 -3.36 16.58 -14.82
N GLU A 20 -2.32 16.80 -15.63
CA GLU A 20 -1.88 15.84 -16.64
C GLU A 20 -1.35 14.52 -16.05
N PHE A 21 -0.80 14.54 -14.83
CA PHE A 21 -0.28 13.33 -14.17
C PHE A 21 -1.29 12.69 -13.21
N SER A 22 -2.36 13.40 -12.87
CA SER A 22 -3.37 12.93 -11.91
C SER A 22 -4.09 11.67 -12.41
N SER A 23 -4.47 11.63 -13.69
CA SER A 23 -5.10 10.44 -14.30
C SER A 23 -4.15 9.24 -14.31
N LEU A 24 -2.87 9.46 -14.59
CA LEU A 24 -1.83 8.44 -14.56
C LEU A 24 -1.63 7.88 -13.14
N MET A 25 -1.60 8.75 -12.13
CA MET A 25 -1.46 8.34 -10.74
C MET A 25 -2.66 7.51 -10.26
N VAL A 26 -3.88 7.91 -10.62
CA VAL A 26 -5.09 7.14 -10.30
C VAL A 26 -5.04 5.78 -10.98
N LYS A 27 -4.71 5.72 -12.28
CA LYS A 27 -4.58 4.45 -13.01
C LYS A 27 -3.50 3.55 -12.44
N PHE A 28 -2.37 4.12 -12.02
CA PHE A 28 -1.26 3.40 -11.41
C PHE A 28 -1.64 2.79 -10.06
N SER A 29 -2.30 3.57 -9.21
CA SER A 29 -2.65 3.20 -7.83
C SER A 29 -3.92 2.34 -7.70
N SER A 30 -4.84 2.44 -8.66
CA SER A 30 -6.06 1.63 -8.69
C SER A 30 -5.72 0.17 -8.97
N LYS A 31 -6.07 -0.72 -8.04
CA LYS A 31 -5.91 -2.18 -8.16
C LYS A 31 -7.21 -2.86 -7.78
N ASN A 32 -7.53 -3.96 -8.46
CA ASN A 32 -8.64 -4.80 -8.03
C ASN A 32 -8.30 -5.43 -6.65
N PRO A 33 -9.31 -5.88 -5.88
CA PRO A 33 -9.09 -6.41 -4.54
C PRO A 33 -8.13 -7.60 -4.49
N GLN A 34 -8.22 -8.52 -5.46
CA GLN A 34 -7.41 -9.74 -5.51
C GLN A 34 -5.94 -9.43 -5.78
N ASP A 35 -5.65 -8.60 -6.77
CA ASP A 35 -4.29 -8.14 -7.10
C ASP A 35 -3.70 -7.34 -5.95
N ARG A 36 -4.51 -6.49 -5.30
CA ARG A 36 -4.05 -5.74 -4.13
C ARG A 36 -3.66 -6.67 -3.00
N LEU A 37 -4.44 -7.71 -2.73
CA LEU A 37 -4.12 -8.70 -1.71
C LEU A 37 -2.84 -9.47 -2.07
N ALA A 38 -2.68 -9.88 -3.33
CA ALA A 38 -1.47 -10.55 -3.81
C ALA A 38 -0.22 -9.68 -3.66
N LEU A 39 -0.31 -8.37 -3.98
CA LEU A 39 0.78 -7.42 -3.80
C LEU A 39 1.16 -7.23 -2.33
N ILE A 40 0.17 -7.16 -1.42
CA ILE A 40 0.41 -7.08 0.02
C ILE A 40 1.16 -8.33 0.50
N SER A 41 0.66 -9.52 0.14
CA SER A 41 1.29 -10.80 0.49
C SER A 41 2.71 -10.90 -0.09
N ALA A 42 2.92 -10.45 -1.32
CA ALA A 42 4.24 -10.42 -1.95
C ALA A 42 5.22 -9.48 -1.23
N GLY A 43 4.78 -8.29 -0.79
CA GLY A 43 5.62 -7.36 -0.03
C GLY A 43 6.08 -7.92 1.32
N ILE A 44 5.20 -8.70 1.97
CA ILE A 44 5.51 -9.42 3.21
C ILE A 44 6.50 -10.56 2.93
N ASN A 45 6.23 -11.40 1.93
CA ASN A 45 7.00 -12.62 1.65
C ASN A 45 8.35 -12.36 0.97
N ASN A 46 8.45 -11.33 0.13
CA ASN A 46 9.67 -10.98 -0.62
C ASN A 46 10.67 -10.15 0.19
N ARG A 47 10.54 -10.14 1.53
CA ARG A 47 11.41 -9.39 2.47
C ARG A 47 11.49 -7.88 2.22
N ALA A 48 10.55 -7.30 1.47
CA ALA A 48 10.48 -5.84 1.34
C ALA A 48 10.13 -5.18 2.69
N LEU A 49 9.35 -5.88 3.51
CA LEU A 49 8.97 -5.45 4.86
C LEU A 49 9.72 -6.20 5.98
N ASP A 50 10.21 -7.42 5.69
CA ASP A 50 10.97 -8.32 6.57
C ASP A 50 10.59 -8.24 8.07
N TYR A 51 9.34 -8.59 8.40
CA TYR A 51 8.86 -8.56 9.79
C TYR A 51 9.36 -9.73 10.65
N GLN A 52 10.09 -10.69 10.08
CA GLN A 52 10.53 -11.89 10.82
C GLN A 52 11.89 -11.71 11.49
N ASN A 53 12.80 -10.95 10.88
CA ASN A 53 14.16 -10.75 11.39
C ASN A 53 14.57 -9.30 11.76
N PRO A 54 13.68 -8.34 12.04
CA PRO A 54 14.13 -7.03 12.43
C PRO A 54 14.57 -7.04 13.90
N PRO A 55 15.80 -6.58 14.23
CA PRO A 55 16.36 -6.67 15.58
C PRO A 55 15.47 -5.97 16.62
N PHE A 56 14.84 -4.87 16.23
CA PHE A 56 13.95 -4.10 17.10
C PHE A 56 12.63 -4.81 17.45
N LEU A 57 12.09 -5.67 16.59
CA LEU A 57 10.89 -6.45 16.95
C LEU A 57 11.27 -7.64 17.83
N GLN A 58 12.44 -8.24 17.59
CA GLN A 58 12.94 -9.34 18.40
C GLN A 58 13.23 -8.88 19.83
N ASP A 59 13.91 -7.74 19.99
CA ASP A 59 14.20 -7.13 21.30
C ASP A 59 12.92 -6.78 22.07
N ALA A 60 11.85 -6.41 21.35
CA ALA A 60 10.55 -6.11 21.94
C ALA A 60 9.65 -7.33 22.18
N GLY A 61 10.09 -8.54 21.78
CA GLY A 61 9.27 -9.76 21.87
C GLY A 61 8.03 -9.75 20.98
N ILE A 62 8.04 -8.97 19.89
CA ILE A 62 6.89 -8.82 18.98
C ILE A 62 6.99 -9.82 17.83
N THR A 63 5.90 -10.53 17.57
CA THR A 63 5.75 -11.42 16.41
C THR A 63 4.64 -10.93 15.49
N VAL A 64 4.91 -10.91 14.18
CA VAL A 64 3.94 -10.47 13.16
C VAL A 64 3.57 -11.64 12.27
N SER A 65 2.26 -11.94 12.15
CA SER A 65 1.75 -12.92 11.20
C SER A 65 1.94 -12.44 9.76
N THR A 66 2.36 -13.33 8.87
CA THR A 66 2.46 -13.06 7.43
C THR A 66 1.14 -13.28 6.68
N TYR A 67 0.14 -13.84 7.36
CA TYR A 67 -1.16 -14.14 6.79
C TYR A 67 -2.19 -13.07 7.17
N PRO A 68 -3.03 -12.63 6.21
CA PRO A 68 -4.17 -11.77 6.49
C PRO A 68 -5.14 -12.39 7.51
N ILE A 69 -5.72 -11.55 8.37
CA ILE A 69 -6.78 -12.00 9.28
C ILE A 69 -8.05 -12.34 8.50
N SER A 70 -8.72 -13.43 8.90
CA SER A 70 -10.04 -13.80 8.36
C SER A 70 -11.15 -13.22 9.23
N VAL A 71 -12.18 -12.67 8.60
CA VAL A 71 -13.33 -12.06 9.28
C VAL A 71 -14.65 -12.56 8.69
N THR A 72 -15.66 -12.74 9.53
CA THR A 72 -17.01 -13.11 9.09
C THR A 72 -17.81 -11.83 8.80
N GLY A 73 -18.25 -11.66 7.55
CA GLY A 73 -19.07 -10.54 7.12
C GLY A 73 -20.52 -10.93 6.83
N HIS A 74 -21.41 -9.94 6.84
CA HIS A 74 -22.81 -10.09 6.44
C HIS A 74 -23.15 -9.11 5.31
N VAL A 75 -23.80 -9.60 4.25
CA VAL A 75 -24.30 -8.77 3.15
C VAL A 75 -25.71 -8.30 3.50
N LEU A 76 -25.90 -6.99 3.64
CA LEU A 76 -27.22 -6.42 3.90
C LEU A 76 -28.09 -6.47 2.63
N PRO A 77 -29.39 -6.76 2.75
CA PRO A 77 -30.30 -6.72 1.61
C PRO A 77 -30.46 -5.29 1.11
N THR A 78 -30.56 -5.13 -0.21
CA THR A 78 -30.83 -3.84 -0.85
C THR A 78 -32.22 -3.33 -0.43
N PRO A 79 -32.35 -2.09 0.07
CA PRO A 79 -33.65 -1.54 0.45
C PRO A 79 -34.54 -1.32 -0.79
N ARG A 80 -35.87 -1.39 -0.60
CA ARG A 80 -36.83 -1.01 -1.63
C ARG A 80 -36.98 0.52 -1.65
N ILE A 81 -36.88 1.11 -2.83
CA ILE A 81 -37.14 2.53 -3.06
C ILE A 81 -38.63 2.69 -3.38
N HIS A 82 -39.32 3.52 -2.60
CA HIS A 82 -40.68 3.98 -2.91
C HIS A 82 -40.58 5.42 -3.44
N TYR A 83 -41.21 5.69 -4.59
CA TYR A 83 -41.34 7.02 -5.19
C TYR A 83 -42.66 7.67 -4.79
#